data_AF-A0A528AQZ2-F1
#
_entry.id   AF-A0A528AQZ2-F1
#
_cell.length_a   1.000
_cell.length_b   1.000
_cell.length_c   1.000
_cell.angle_alpha   90.00
_cell.angle_beta   90.00
_cell.angle_gamma   90.00
#
_symmetry.space_group_name_H-M   'P 1'
#
loop_
_entity.id
_entity.type
_entity.pdbx_description
1 polymer ?
#
loop_
_entity_poly.entity_id
_entity_poly.type
_entity_poly.pdbx_seq_one_letter_code
_entity_poly.pdbx_strand_id
1 'polypeptide(L)'
;TQSQAQDAVSRQAPQPPNIAARIAAAFRAEKSAAYTVSLNQAAPTTRSSADLPGTECPAVDSKAVSDLVRAVAAEEGVDADLADAVAWVESRHGAARKQSSAGAVGIMQLMPGTAGNLGVRDRCDVEANVRGGIKYLKQLYGEFGDPLLMLAAYNAGPANVRQSQGIPEFPETAGYIIKVLNRWKLSAIVGSSQPANVSEVKGEGKLENAWKDGHVIEVE
;
A
#
# COMPACT_ATOMS: atom_id res chain seq x y z
N THR A 1 21.69 56.24 19.17
CA THR A 1 22.12 54.85 19.46
C THR A 1 21.03 53.92 19.01
N GLN A 2 21.18 53.40 17.79
CA GLN A 2 20.27 52.41 17.19
C GLN A 2 20.58 51.01 17.73
N SER A 3 19.61 50.13 17.52
CA SER A 3 19.72 48.66 17.49
C SER A 3 19.56 47.95 18.83
N GLN A 4 18.36 47.38 19.02
CA GLN A 4 18.16 46.00 19.50
C GLN A 4 16.65 45.72 19.57
N ALA A 5 16.05 45.56 18.39
CA ALA A 5 14.78 44.86 18.22
C ALA A 5 14.96 43.98 16.99
N GLN A 6 14.44 42.75 17.06
CA GLN A 6 14.50 41.68 16.05
C GLN A 6 15.72 40.76 16.19
N ASP A 7 15.51 39.62 16.86
CA ASP A 7 16.03 38.31 16.43
C ASP A 7 15.49 37.22 17.37
N ALA A 8 14.19 36.97 17.25
CA ALA A 8 13.57 35.74 17.74
C ALA A 8 12.83 35.10 16.57
N VAL A 9 13.60 34.59 15.60
CA VAL A 9 13.10 33.70 14.57
C VAL A 9 12.66 32.41 15.27
N SER A 10 11.34 32.26 15.46
CA SER A 10 10.71 30.99 15.82
C SER A 10 11.21 29.89 14.89
N ARG A 11 12.04 29.00 15.42
CA ARG A 11 12.42 27.76 14.73
C ARG A 11 11.23 26.82 14.75
N GLN A 12 10.34 26.95 13.77
CA GLN A 12 9.33 25.94 13.50
C GLN A 12 10.08 24.63 13.19
N ALA A 13 9.82 23.58 13.97
CA ALA A 13 10.33 22.24 13.65
C ALA A 13 9.88 21.86 12.22
N PRO A 14 10.72 21.16 11.43
CA PRO A 14 10.34 20.76 10.09
C PRO A 14 9.08 19.90 10.16
N GLN A 15 8.00 20.40 9.56
CA GLN A 15 6.77 19.64 9.44
C GLN A 15 7.05 18.39 8.60
N PRO A 16 6.59 17.20 9.01
CA PRO A 16 6.75 16.02 8.21
C PRO A 16 6.13 16.25 6.82
N PRO A 17 6.76 15.74 5.73
CA PRO A 17 6.25 15.95 4.39
C PRO A 17 4.79 15.56 4.30
N ASN A 18 3.99 16.41 3.64
CA ASN A 18 2.56 16.15 3.48
C ASN A 18 2.35 14.82 2.76
N ILE A 19 1.17 14.24 2.92
CA ILE A 19 0.85 12.90 2.41
C ILE A 19 1.19 12.84 0.92
N ALA A 20 0.70 13.78 0.10
CA ALA A 20 1.01 13.84 -1.33
C ALA A 20 2.52 13.83 -1.65
N ALA A 21 3.36 14.51 -0.85
CA ALA A 21 4.81 14.53 -1.01
C ALA A 21 5.48 13.21 -0.61
N ARG A 22 4.99 12.53 0.45
CA ARG A 22 5.45 11.18 0.79
C ARG A 22 5.03 10.18 -0.26
N ILE A 23 3.80 10.32 -0.75
CA ILE A 23 3.28 9.49 -1.79
C ILE A 23 4.08 9.69 -3.08
N ALA A 24 4.36 10.92 -3.50
CA ALA A 24 5.22 11.20 -4.63
C ALA A 24 6.68 10.72 -4.40
N ALA A 25 7.20 10.80 -3.17
CA ALA A 25 8.54 10.34 -2.83
C ALA A 25 8.67 8.80 -2.90
N ALA A 26 7.63 8.08 -2.46
CA ALA A 26 7.52 6.62 -2.55
C ALA A 26 7.72 6.08 -3.97
N PHE A 27 7.30 6.84 -4.99
CA PHE A 27 7.47 6.47 -6.39
C PHE A 27 8.64 7.17 -7.10
N ARG A 28 9.37 8.07 -6.43
CA ARG A 28 10.55 8.79 -6.99
C ARG A 28 11.88 8.07 -6.76
N ALA A 29 11.91 7.03 -5.93
CA ALA A 29 13.14 6.31 -5.60
C ALA A 29 13.46 5.25 -6.68
N GLU A 30 13.99 5.69 -7.82
CA GLU A 30 14.67 4.77 -8.73
C GLU A 30 16.18 4.65 -8.42
N LYS A 31 16.62 3.38 -8.40
CA LYS A 31 17.84 2.81 -9.02
C LYS A 31 18.87 2.15 -8.07
N SER A 32 18.86 0.82 -8.15
CA SER A 32 19.91 -0.18 -7.86
C SER A 32 20.16 -0.62 -6.41
N ALA A 33 19.99 -1.93 -6.18
CA ALA A 33 21.09 -2.88 -6.04
C ALA A 33 20.56 -4.30 -6.26
N ALA A 34 21.24 -5.07 -7.11
CA ALA A 34 20.96 -6.50 -7.25
C ALA A 34 21.23 -7.20 -5.91
N TYR A 35 20.19 -7.74 -5.29
CA TYR A 35 20.32 -8.59 -4.12
C TYR A 35 19.73 -9.97 -4.46
N THR A 36 20.62 -10.94 -4.65
CA THR A 36 20.22 -12.34 -4.81
C THR A 36 19.80 -12.89 -3.45
N VAL A 37 18.51 -13.09 -3.25
CA VAL A 37 18.00 -13.91 -2.13
C VAL A 37 17.95 -15.35 -2.59
N SER A 38 18.77 -16.19 -1.96
CA SER A 38 18.74 -17.65 -2.12
C SER A 38 17.62 -18.22 -1.27
N LEU A 39 16.61 -18.83 -1.90
CA LEU A 39 15.47 -19.47 -1.25
C LEU A 39 15.85 -20.88 -0.79
N ASN A 40 15.92 -21.10 0.53
CA ASN A 40 15.91 -22.45 1.09
C ASN A 40 14.49 -23.01 1.01
N GLN A 41 14.29 -23.93 0.06
CA GLN A 41 13.05 -24.67 -0.12
C GLN A 41 12.98 -25.83 0.89
N ALA A 42 11.90 -25.91 1.66
CA ALA A 42 11.43 -27.18 2.19
C ALA A 42 10.19 -27.59 1.38
N ALA A 43 10.33 -28.63 0.57
CA ALA A 43 9.25 -29.20 -0.21
C ALA A 43 8.31 -30.03 0.67
N PRO A 44 6.99 -30.03 0.40
CA PRO A 44 6.17 -31.20 0.60
C PRO A 44 6.01 -31.95 -0.72
N THR A 45 6.29 -33.24 -0.62
CA THR A 45 6.09 -34.30 -1.61
C THR A 45 4.74 -34.24 -2.34
N THR A 46 4.84 -34.49 -3.65
CA THR A 46 3.81 -34.80 -4.65
C THR A 46 2.51 -35.41 -4.12
N ARG A 47 1.37 -34.83 -4.54
CA ARG A 47 0.17 -35.61 -4.89
C ARG A 47 -0.43 -35.07 -6.19
N SER A 48 -0.69 -36.03 -7.07
CA SER A 48 -1.14 -35.92 -8.45
C SER A 48 -2.41 -35.09 -8.62
N SER A 49 -2.42 -34.27 -9.66
CA SER A 49 -3.58 -33.58 -10.21
C SER A 49 -4.56 -34.58 -10.83
N ALA A 50 -5.69 -34.84 -10.17
CA ALA A 50 -6.94 -35.30 -10.76
C ALA A 50 -8.03 -35.20 -9.68
N ASP A 51 -9.18 -34.62 -10.04
CA ASP A 51 -10.41 -34.49 -9.24
C ASP A 51 -10.47 -33.45 -8.11
N LEU A 52 -10.66 -32.18 -8.46
CA LEU A 52 -11.54 -31.27 -7.72
C LEU A 52 -12.18 -30.25 -8.69
N PRO A 53 -13.49 -29.96 -8.60
CA PRO A 53 -14.06 -28.82 -9.29
C PRO A 53 -13.47 -27.54 -8.68
N GLY A 54 -12.70 -26.84 -9.51
CA GLY A 54 -11.89 -25.70 -9.13
C GLY A 54 -12.71 -24.43 -8.94
N THR A 55 -12.69 -23.91 -7.71
CA THR A 55 -13.18 -22.55 -7.42
C THR A 55 -12.35 -21.83 -6.36
N GLU A 56 -11.40 -22.50 -5.70
CA GLU A 56 -10.69 -21.91 -4.56
C GLU A 56 -9.18 -22.11 -4.66
N CYS A 57 -8.45 -21.00 -4.58
CA CYS A 57 -7.00 -21.04 -4.52
C CYS A 57 -6.54 -21.66 -3.20
N PRO A 58 -5.45 -22.45 -3.18
CA PRO A 58 -4.93 -23.05 -1.95
C PRO A 58 -4.65 -22.02 -0.85
N ALA A 59 -4.76 -22.42 0.41
CA ALA A 59 -4.42 -21.58 1.55
C ALA A 59 -2.93 -21.22 1.56
N VAL A 60 -2.59 -20.06 2.12
CA VAL A 60 -1.24 -19.51 2.14
C VAL A 60 -0.95 -18.84 3.47
N ASP A 61 0.32 -18.77 3.85
CA ASP A 61 0.75 -18.03 5.04
C ASP A 61 0.81 -16.53 4.77
N SER A 62 0.05 -15.75 5.54
CA SER A 62 -0.07 -14.30 5.34
C SER A 62 1.23 -13.54 5.60
N LYS A 63 2.09 -14.03 6.51
CA LYS A 63 3.40 -13.44 6.78
C LYS A 63 4.32 -13.62 5.57
N ALA A 64 4.41 -14.83 5.02
CA ALA A 64 5.18 -15.12 3.81
C ALA A 64 4.67 -14.31 2.59
N VAL A 65 3.34 -14.15 2.46
CA VAL A 65 2.76 -13.30 1.41
C VAL A 65 3.17 -11.83 1.57
N SER A 66 3.11 -11.28 2.79
CA SER A 66 3.54 -9.91 3.05
C SER A 66 5.03 -9.71 2.72
N ASP A 67 5.89 -10.65 3.13
CA ASP A 67 7.32 -10.60 2.82
C ASP A 67 7.59 -10.65 1.32
N LEU A 68 6.88 -11.52 0.58
CA LEU A 68 6.97 -11.62 -0.87
C LEU A 68 6.52 -10.33 -1.56
N VAL A 69 5.39 -9.75 -1.16
CA VAL A 69 4.88 -8.50 -1.72
C VAL A 69 5.89 -7.38 -1.53
N ARG A 70 6.46 -7.25 -0.33
CA ARG A 70 7.49 -6.24 -0.03
C ARG A 70 8.75 -6.44 -0.87
N ALA A 71 9.21 -7.69 -1.02
CA ALA A 71 10.38 -8.02 -1.82
C ALA A 71 10.18 -7.66 -3.31
N VAL A 72 9.08 -8.11 -3.91
CA VAL A 72 8.76 -7.83 -5.32
C VAL A 72 8.52 -6.33 -5.55
N ALA A 73 7.93 -5.62 -4.58
CA ALA A 73 7.72 -4.18 -4.69
C ALA A 73 9.06 -3.44 -4.74
N ALA A 74 10.01 -3.83 -3.89
CA ALA A 74 11.36 -3.29 -3.90
C ALA A 74 12.09 -3.58 -5.24
N GLU A 75 11.95 -4.80 -5.79
CA GLU A 75 12.52 -5.15 -7.10
C GLU A 75 11.97 -4.26 -8.23
N GLU A 76 10.68 -3.95 -8.18
CA GLU A 76 9.99 -3.14 -9.20
C GLU A 76 10.09 -1.62 -8.97
N GLY A 77 10.65 -1.18 -7.84
CA GLY A 77 10.73 0.25 -7.49
C GLY A 77 9.37 0.84 -7.08
N VAL A 78 8.51 0.04 -6.46
CA VAL A 78 7.24 0.46 -5.86
C VAL A 78 7.42 0.49 -4.35
N ASP A 79 6.82 1.48 -3.66
CA ASP A 79 6.85 1.54 -2.20
C ASP A 79 6.29 0.26 -1.57
N ALA A 80 7.15 -0.42 -0.80
CA ALA A 80 6.85 -1.74 -0.26
C ALA A 80 5.70 -1.71 0.76
N ASP A 81 5.57 -0.64 1.55
CA ASP A 81 4.48 -0.51 2.51
C ASP A 81 3.14 -0.22 1.81
N LEU A 82 3.15 0.53 0.71
CA LEU A 82 1.97 0.76 -0.13
C LEU A 82 1.52 -0.52 -0.83
N ALA A 83 2.43 -1.25 -1.46
CA ALA A 83 2.12 -2.53 -2.09
C ALA A 83 1.59 -3.55 -1.08
N ASP A 84 2.20 -3.62 0.11
CA ASP A 84 1.75 -4.46 1.22
C ASP A 84 0.35 -4.05 1.71
N ALA A 85 0.06 -2.75 1.80
CA ALA A 85 -1.26 -2.24 2.13
C ALA A 85 -2.31 -2.62 1.08
N VAL A 86 -1.99 -2.52 -0.21
CA VAL A 86 -2.85 -2.97 -1.31
C VAL A 86 -3.14 -4.46 -1.18
N ALA A 87 -2.12 -5.31 -1.04
CA ALA A 87 -2.30 -6.76 -0.89
C ALA A 87 -3.15 -7.13 0.33
N TRP A 88 -3.02 -6.39 1.43
CA TRP A 88 -3.89 -6.56 2.59
C TRP A 88 -5.34 -6.17 2.29
N VAL A 89 -5.57 -5.05 1.60
CA VAL A 89 -6.94 -4.61 1.25
C VAL A 89 -7.61 -5.59 0.29
N GLU A 90 -6.88 -6.09 -0.70
CA GLU A 90 -7.38 -7.01 -1.74
C GLU A 90 -7.76 -8.39 -1.18
N SER A 91 -6.87 -9.00 -0.40
CA SER A 91 -7.05 -10.40 -0.01
C SER A 91 -6.71 -10.71 1.44
N ARG A 92 -6.39 -9.69 2.26
CA ARG A 92 -5.85 -9.89 3.62
C ARG A 92 -4.63 -10.82 3.59
N HIS A 93 -3.70 -10.56 2.66
CA HIS A 93 -2.52 -11.40 2.43
C HIS A 93 -2.86 -12.87 2.19
N GLY A 94 -3.91 -13.14 1.42
CA GLY A 94 -4.29 -14.49 1.05
C GLY A 94 -5.52 -15.08 1.75
N ALA A 95 -5.94 -14.55 2.91
CA ALA A 95 -7.11 -15.10 3.62
C ALA A 95 -8.44 -14.95 2.86
N ALA A 96 -8.52 -13.98 1.94
CA ALA A 96 -9.68 -13.70 1.09
C ALA A 96 -9.33 -13.75 -0.41
N ARG A 97 -8.36 -14.58 -0.82
CA ARG A 97 -7.86 -14.66 -2.22
C ARG A 97 -8.75 -15.43 -3.21
N LYS A 98 -9.92 -15.87 -2.77
CA LYS A 98 -10.94 -16.53 -3.60
C LYS A 98 -11.45 -15.59 -4.68
N GLN A 99 -12.21 -16.15 -5.64
CA GLN A 99 -12.79 -15.36 -6.71
C GLN A 99 -13.82 -14.36 -6.18
N SER A 100 -13.70 -13.09 -6.57
CA SER A 100 -14.71 -12.06 -6.28
C SER A 100 -15.94 -12.21 -7.18
N SER A 101 -17.03 -11.50 -6.87
CA SER A 101 -18.22 -11.46 -7.73
C SER A 101 -17.93 -10.88 -9.13
N ALA A 102 -16.97 -9.97 -9.24
CA ALA A 102 -16.49 -9.43 -10.52
C ALA A 102 -15.51 -10.37 -11.24
N GLY A 103 -15.06 -11.44 -10.58
CA GLY A 103 -14.18 -12.44 -11.16
C GLY A 103 -12.68 -12.20 -10.92
N ALA A 104 -12.31 -11.27 -10.04
CA ALA A 104 -10.93 -11.06 -9.58
C ALA A 104 -10.45 -12.25 -8.73
N VAL A 105 -9.16 -12.61 -8.80
CA VAL A 105 -8.61 -13.80 -8.12
C VAL A 105 -7.19 -13.55 -7.58
N GLY A 106 -6.84 -14.17 -6.46
CA GLY A 106 -5.48 -14.23 -5.94
C GLY A 106 -5.15 -13.17 -4.89
N ILE A 107 -3.85 -13.01 -4.60
CA ILE A 107 -3.34 -12.12 -3.55
C ILE A 107 -3.66 -10.65 -3.83
N MET A 108 -3.49 -10.23 -5.07
CA MET A 108 -3.69 -8.88 -5.54
C MET A 108 -4.98 -8.73 -6.37
N GLN A 109 -5.87 -9.74 -6.30
CA GLN A 109 -7.20 -9.74 -6.93
C GLN A 109 -7.18 -9.27 -8.38
N LEU A 110 -6.41 -9.96 -9.23
CA LEU A 110 -6.32 -9.60 -10.64
C LEU A 110 -7.57 -10.07 -11.41
N MET A 111 -8.17 -9.13 -12.15
CA MET A 111 -9.20 -9.43 -13.14
C MET A 111 -8.62 -10.32 -14.27
N PRO A 112 -9.44 -11.17 -14.91
CA PRO A 112 -8.93 -12.11 -15.93
C PRO A 112 -8.20 -11.41 -17.08
N GLY A 113 -8.76 -10.32 -17.61
CA GLY A 113 -8.13 -9.55 -18.70
C GLY A 113 -6.82 -8.89 -18.28
N THR A 114 -6.80 -8.30 -17.08
CA THR A 114 -5.59 -7.70 -16.49
C THR A 114 -4.48 -8.74 -16.31
N ALA A 115 -4.81 -9.90 -15.74
CA ALA A 115 -3.87 -11.01 -15.59
C ALA A 115 -3.31 -11.49 -16.93
N GLY A 116 -4.15 -11.62 -17.96
CA GLY A 116 -3.73 -11.98 -19.31
C GLY A 116 -2.73 -10.98 -19.90
N ASN A 117 -3.01 -9.67 -19.78
CA ASN A 117 -2.13 -8.60 -20.25
C ASN A 117 -0.77 -8.58 -19.51
N LEU A 118 -0.73 -9.08 -18.28
CA LEU A 118 0.47 -9.13 -17.44
C LEU A 118 1.24 -10.46 -17.56
N GLY A 119 0.71 -11.43 -18.33
CA GLY A 119 1.31 -12.76 -18.49
C GLY A 119 1.06 -13.74 -17.33
N VAL A 120 0.12 -13.42 -16.44
CA VAL A 120 -0.27 -14.28 -15.31
C VAL A 120 -1.22 -15.37 -15.81
N ARG A 121 -0.69 -16.57 -16.02
CA ARG A 121 -1.46 -17.72 -16.54
C ARG A 121 -2.37 -18.35 -15.49
N ASP A 122 -1.85 -18.50 -14.26
CA ASP A 122 -2.62 -18.95 -13.11
C ASP A 122 -2.68 -17.81 -12.09
N ARG A 123 -3.89 -17.37 -11.76
CA ARG A 123 -4.11 -16.29 -10.78
C ARG A 123 -4.09 -16.79 -9.33
N CYS A 124 -4.15 -18.10 -9.11
CA CYS A 124 -3.98 -18.72 -7.80
C CYS A 124 -2.50 -18.94 -7.43
N ASP A 125 -1.61 -18.92 -8.43
CA ASP A 125 -0.17 -18.88 -8.20
C ASP A 125 0.21 -17.59 -7.46
N VAL A 126 0.79 -17.74 -6.27
CA VAL A 126 1.06 -16.64 -5.35
C VAL A 126 2.04 -15.65 -5.97
N GLU A 127 3.14 -16.15 -6.51
CA GLU A 127 4.23 -15.31 -7.00
C GLU A 127 3.85 -14.59 -8.29
N ALA A 128 3.26 -15.29 -9.25
CA ALA A 128 2.80 -14.71 -10.51
C ALA A 128 1.73 -13.64 -10.27
N ASN A 129 0.79 -13.88 -9.34
CA ASN A 129 -0.25 -12.91 -9.02
C ASN A 129 0.34 -11.65 -8.35
N VAL A 130 1.28 -11.80 -7.41
CA VAL A 130 1.96 -10.68 -6.73
C VAL A 130 2.81 -9.88 -7.73
N ARG A 131 3.65 -10.55 -8.53
CA ARG A 131 4.46 -9.89 -9.57
C ARG A 131 3.58 -9.16 -10.60
N GLY A 132 2.49 -9.79 -11.02
CA GLY A 132 1.51 -9.17 -11.91
C GLY A 132 0.90 -7.90 -11.31
N GLY A 133 0.37 -7.98 -10.08
CA GLY A 133 -0.28 -6.84 -9.44
C GLY A 133 0.68 -5.67 -9.14
N ILE A 134 1.92 -5.95 -8.74
CA ILE A 134 2.92 -4.89 -8.51
C ILE A 134 3.32 -4.22 -9.83
N LYS A 135 3.52 -5.01 -10.90
CA LYS A 135 3.73 -4.46 -12.24
C LYS A 135 2.56 -3.61 -12.70
N TYR A 136 1.33 -4.01 -12.38
CA TYR A 136 0.13 -3.24 -12.70
C TYR A 136 0.07 -1.92 -11.93
N LEU A 137 0.37 -1.91 -10.62
CA LEU A 137 0.49 -0.67 -9.84
C LEU A 137 1.49 0.30 -10.48
N LYS A 138 2.67 -0.20 -10.88
CA LYS A 138 3.70 0.60 -11.55
C LYS A 138 3.22 1.17 -12.89
N GLN A 139 2.50 0.38 -13.69
CA GLN A 139 1.90 0.86 -14.95
C GLN A 139 0.88 1.97 -14.72
N LEU A 140 -0.01 1.79 -13.73
CA LEU A 140 -1.01 2.79 -13.38
C LEU A 140 -0.38 4.07 -12.84
N TYR A 141 0.67 3.97 -12.02
CA TYR A 141 1.39 5.15 -11.57
C TYR A 141 2.08 5.88 -12.72
N GLY A 142 2.74 5.14 -13.63
CA GLY A 142 3.35 5.72 -14.82
C GLY A 142 2.34 6.43 -15.74
N GLU A 143 1.09 5.97 -15.77
CA GLU A 143 0.03 6.61 -16.54
C GLU A 143 -0.53 7.87 -15.88
N PHE A 144 -0.87 7.80 -14.59
CA PHE A 144 -1.61 8.87 -13.92
C PHE A 144 -0.72 9.87 -13.16
N GLY A 145 0.51 9.49 -12.80
CA GLY A 145 1.47 10.34 -12.07
C GLY A 145 1.04 10.74 -10.65
N ASP A 146 -0.17 10.39 -10.23
CA ASP A 146 -0.74 10.65 -8.94
C ASP A 146 -1.19 9.33 -8.29
N PRO A 147 -0.76 9.02 -7.07
CA PRO A 147 -1.08 7.72 -6.49
C PRO A 147 -2.50 7.56 -5.98
N LEU A 148 -3.25 8.65 -5.73
CA LEU A 148 -4.69 8.53 -5.48
C LEU A 148 -5.40 8.11 -6.77
N LEU A 149 -5.00 8.68 -7.92
CA LEU A 149 -5.51 8.26 -9.23
C LEU A 149 -5.05 6.85 -9.60
N MET A 150 -3.82 6.45 -9.24
CA MET A 150 -3.35 5.07 -9.39
C MET A 150 -4.23 4.09 -8.60
N LEU A 151 -4.50 4.36 -7.31
CA LEU A 151 -5.35 3.51 -6.48
C LEU A 151 -6.81 3.49 -7.00
N ALA A 152 -7.31 4.65 -7.45
CA ALA A 152 -8.62 4.73 -8.09
C ALA A 152 -8.67 3.86 -9.35
N ALA A 153 -7.65 3.91 -10.20
CA ALA A 153 -7.57 3.13 -11.43
C ALA A 153 -7.35 1.63 -11.16
N TYR A 154 -6.67 1.28 -10.06
CA TYR A 154 -6.50 -0.12 -9.66
C TYR A 154 -7.85 -0.75 -9.31
N ASN A 155 -8.70 -0.04 -8.55
CA ASN A 155 -10.00 -0.54 -8.11
C ASN A 155 -11.10 -0.35 -9.17
N ALA A 156 -11.27 0.86 -9.71
CA ALA A 156 -12.35 1.20 -10.65
C ALA A 156 -11.99 0.92 -12.11
N GLY A 157 -10.71 0.66 -12.42
CA GLY A 157 -10.20 0.56 -13.78
C GLY A 157 -9.79 1.92 -14.37
N PRO A 158 -8.72 1.95 -15.21
CA PRO A 158 -8.16 3.19 -15.75
C PRO A 158 -9.11 3.94 -16.69
N ALA A 159 -10.01 3.23 -17.39
CA ALA A 159 -10.99 3.85 -18.27
C ALA A 159 -11.94 4.81 -17.51
N ASN A 160 -12.40 4.41 -16.31
CA ASN A 160 -13.27 5.24 -15.48
C ASN A 160 -12.54 6.48 -14.97
N VAL A 161 -11.27 6.33 -14.56
CA VAL A 161 -10.45 7.48 -14.12
C VAL A 161 -10.22 8.48 -15.26
N ARG A 162 -9.95 8.00 -16.48
CA ARG A 162 -9.83 8.88 -17.67
C ARG A 162 -11.14 9.59 -17.99
N GLN A 163 -12.26 8.87 -17.94
CA GLN A 163 -13.58 9.44 -18.22
C GLN A 163 -13.99 10.50 -17.20
N SER A 164 -13.72 10.25 -15.92
CA SER A 164 -13.99 11.20 -14.83
C SER A 164 -12.95 12.31 -14.72
N GLN A 165 -11.84 12.24 -15.46
CA GLN A 165 -10.69 13.15 -15.36
C GLN A 165 -10.20 13.29 -13.90
N GLY A 166 -10.29 12.21 -13.13
CA GLY A 166 -10.12 12.22 -11.69
C GLY A 166 -10.61 10.93 -11.03
N ILE A 167 -10.80 10.96 -9.71
CA ILE A 167 -11.39 9.83 -8.98
C ILE A 167 -12.88 9.75 -9.35
N PRO A 168 -13.38 8.63 -9.91
CA PRO A 168 -14.79 8.49 -10.22
C PRO A 168 -15.64 8.53 -8.95
N GLU A 169 -16.88 9.02 -9.05
CA GLU A 169 -17.84 9.15 -7.95
C GLU A 169 -18.45 7.79 -7.54
N PHE A 170 -17.61 6.77 -7.40
CA PHE A 170 -17.98 5.46 -6.93
C PHE A 170 -17.67 5.37 -5.43
N PRO A 171 -18.68 5.18 -4.54
CA PRO A 171 -18.46 5.09 -3.10
C PRO A 171 -17.47 3.97 -2.73
N GLU A 172 -17.46 2.88 -3.49
CA GLU A 172 -16.51 1.78 -3.33
C GLU A 172 -15.06 2.24 -3.52
N THR A 173 -14.78 2.99 -4.59
CA THR A 173 -13.45 3.49 -4.92
C THR A 173 -12.91 4.44 -3.86
N ALA A 174 -13.74 5.38 -3.41
CA ALA A 174 -13.37 6.26 -2.31
C ALA A 174 -13.04 5.46 -1.03
N GLY A 175 -13.90 4.49 -0.69
CA GLY A 175 -13.68 3.59 0.43
C GLY A 175 -12.42 2.73 0.30
N TYR A 176 -12.10 2.27 -0.91
CA TYR A 176 -10.88 1.51 -1.21
C TYR A 176 -9.63 2.34 -0.93
N ILE A 177 -9.56 3.57 -1.47
CA ILE A 177 -8.44 4.48 -1.28
C ILE A 177 -8.22 4.76 0.21
N ILE A 178 -9.29 5.07 0.95
CA ILE A 178 -9.21 5.33 2.39
C ILE A 178 -8.64 4.11 3.15
N LYS A 179 -9.09 2.89 2.82
CA LYS A 179 -8.58 1.65 3.46
C LYS A 179 -7.08 1.47 3.22
N VAL A 180 -6.63 1.66 1.97
CA VAL A 180 -5.20 1.52 1.60
C VAL A 180 -4.36 2.57 2.33
N LEU A 181 -4.78 3.84 2.29
CA LEU A 181 -4.03 4.94 2.93
C LEU A 181 -3.93 4.78 4.44
N ASN A 182 -5.01 4.36 5.11
CA ASN A 182 -4.98 4.10 6.55
C ASN A 182 -3.99 2.99 6.90
N ARG A 183 -3.99 1.89 6.15
CA ARG A 183 -3.06 0.77 6.37
C ARG A 183 -1.62 1.16 6.10
N TRP A 184 -1.38 1.91 5.03
CA TRP A 184 -0.05 2.37 4.64
C TRP A 184 0.55 3.31 5.68
N LYS A 185 -0.21 4.31 6.15
CA LYS A 185 0.23 5.23 7.22
C LYS A 185 0.54 4.51 8.52
N LEU A 186 -0.31 3.56 8.93
CA LEU A 186 -0.09 2.81 10.16
C LEU A 186 1.16 1.93 10.09
N SER A 187 1.44 1.34 8.93
CA SER A 187 2.66 0.55 8.71
C SER A 187 3.92 1.40 8.85
N ALA A 188 3.90 2.64 8.35
CA ALA A 188 5.00 3.58 8.53
C ALA A 188 5.21 4.00 9.99
N ILE A 189 4.13 4.14 10.79
CA ILE A 189 4.22 4.47 12.22
C ILE A 189 4.83 3.29 12.99
N VAL A 190 4.36 2.07 12.76
CA VAL A 190 4.87 0.86 13.42
C VAL A 190 6.33 0.58 13.05
N GLY A 191 6.72 0.84 11.80
CA GLY A 191 8.12 0.73 11.36
C GLY A 191 9.04 1.79 11.95
N SER A 192 8.52 2.97 12.31
CA SER A 192 9.28 4.04 12.97
C SER A 192 9.43 3.87 14.48
N SER A 193 8.59 3.03 15.10
CA SER A 193 8.67 2.69 16.52
C SER A 193 9.57 1.48 16.75
N GLN A 194 10.87 1.63 16.55
CA GLN A 194 11.81 0.85 17.36
C GLN A 194 11.67 1.34 18.81
N PRO A 195 11.58 0.45 19.82
CA PRO A 195 11.60 0.89 21.20
C PRO A 195 12.96 1.50 21.48
N ALA A 196 13.07 2.83 21.39
CA ALA A 196 14.11 3.53 22.12
C ALA A 196 13.94 3.13 23.58
N ASN A 197 14.99 2.62 24.23
CA ASN A 197 15.01 2.32 25.65
C ASN A 197 14.40 3.49 26.43
N VAL A 198 13.14 3.37 26.83
CA VAL A 198 12.49 4.37 27.68
C VAL A 198 12.95 4.04 29.08
N SER A 199 14.06 4.65 29.49
CA SER A 199 14.34 4.86 30.91
C SER A 199 13.16 5.65 31.49
N GLU A 200 12.47 5.02 32.41
CA GLU A 200 11.30 5.49 33.15
C GLU A 200 11.48 6.96 33.60
N VAL A 201 10.86 7.91 32.87
CA VAL A 201 10.74 9.28 33.33
C VAL A 201 9.50 9.36 34.22
N LYS A 202 9.74 9.29 35.53
CA LYS A 202 8.72 9.60 36.54
C LYS A 202 8.51 11.11 36.57
N GLY A 203 7.51 11.58 35.83
CA GLY A 203 7.11 12.99 35.78
C GLY A 203 5.60 13.12 35.88
N GLU A 204 5.11 13.42 37.07
CA GLU A 204 3.71 13.74 37.34
C GLU A 204 3.37 15.07 36.64
N GLY A 205 2.64 14.99 35.51
CA GLY A 205 2.22 16.14 34.72
C GLY A 205 0.76 16.01 34.30
N LYS A 206 -0.10 16.74 34.99
CA LYS A 206 -1.56 16.81 34.87
C LYS A 206 -2.01 16.99 33.40
N LEU A 207 -2.74 16.02 32.86
CA LEU A 207 -3.39 16.11 31.54
C LEU A 207 -4.71 16.87 31.66
N GLU A 208 -4.65 18.20 31.60
CA GLU A 208 -5.84 19.05 31.43
C GLU A 208 -5.73 19.78 30.07
N ASN A 209 -6.72 19.52 29.20
CA ASN A 209 -7.28 20.48 28.23
C ASN A 209 -6.68 20.61 26.80
N ALA A 210 -6.21 19.53 26.16
CA ALA A 210 -5.70 19.61 24.77
C ALA A 210 -6.75 19.51 23.63
N TRP A 211 -8.05 19.44 23.93
CA TRP A 211 -9.09 19.10 22.92
C TRP A 211 -10.17 20.18 22.67
N LYS A 212 -9.99 21.42 23.15
CA LYS A 212 -11.06 22.44 23.10
C LYS A 212 -10.95 23.57 22.07
N ASP A 213 -9.86 23.69 21.31
CA ASP A 213 -9.75 24.72 20.26
C ASP A 213 -9.43 24.01 18.94
N GLY A 214 -10.24 23.96 17.88
CA GLY A 214 -11.34 24.80 17.43
C GLY A 214 -11.05 25.13 15.97
N HIS A 215 -11.68 24.44 15.00
CA HIS A 215 -11.81 24.87 13.59
C HIS A 215 -13.18 24.36 13.11
N VAL A 216 -14.22 25.16 13.36
CA VAL A 216 -15.50 25.10 12.65
C VAL A 216 -15.33 26.03 11.45
N ILE A 217 -15.47 25.52 10.23
CA ILE A 217 -15.56 26.38 9.05
C ILE A 217 -17.02 26.86 9.01
N GLU A 218 -17.24 28.13 9.34
CA GLU A 218 -18.49 28.79 9.01
C GLU A 218 -18.52 29.03 7.50
N VAL A 219 -19.65 28.69 6.88
CA VAL A 219 -19.92 28.91 5.46
C VAL A 219 -20.80 30.15 5.39
N GLU A 220 -20.28 31.24 4.81
CA GLU A 220 -21.10 32.37 4.34
C GLU A 220 -21.62 32.08 2.93
#